data_AF-A0A1Z8TH79-F1
#
_entry.id   AF-A0A1Z8TH79-F1
#
_cell.length_a   1.000
_cell.length_b   1.000
_cell.length_c   1.000
_cell.angle_alpha   90.00
_cell.angle_beta   90.00
_cell.angle_gamma   90.00
#
_symmetry.space_group_name_H-M   'P 1'
#
loop_
_entity.id
_entity.type
_entity.pdbx_description
1 polymer ?
#
loop_
_entity_poly.entity_id
_entity_poly.type
_entity_poly.pdbx_seq_one_letter_code
_entity_poly.pdbx_strand_id
1 'polypeptide(L)'
;MPSSTLRGIILIMASMTIAAFAGAIMKLLGEQIPAYLVAWFRFLGMSLLLLPYLLWRFGIRGLKPARPGMQLIRGLSMAGATTLFVLGSQTVDYADAIAILYAYPFLLVIIAVLFLNERAGWPVWIGVTVGFSGVLLVIRPEFEEINTGAVLIFLCALILSIQLALSRRLGAVSPPLITAFVGAVCATAVLTPFLPGSWQTISESAWPYIWILILSGTANQVLLVYAFADSDASTLAPFTYIEIVAAVAFGYLFFSTLPSFLSWLGIGLIAASGIFVARARQITIFPRRASKL
;
A
#
# COMPACT_ATOMS: atom_id res chain seq x y z
N MET A 1 -6.05 23.39 17.95
CA MET A 1 -6.74 22.16 17.53
C MET A 1 -7.03 22.07 16.01
N PRO A 2 -7.25 23.16 15.24
CA PRO A 2 -7.34 23.08 13.76
C PRO A 2 -5.99 22.84 13.05
N SER A 3 -4.89 23.34 13.64
CA SER A 3 -3.55 23.30 13.05
C SER A 3 -2.97 21.90 12.88
N SER A 4 -3.29 20.95 13.77
CA SER A 4 -2.84 19.56 13.65
C SER A 4 -3.58 18.81 12.52
N THR A 5 -4.87 19.08 12.31
CA THR A 5 -5.65 18.44 11.24
C THR A 5 -5.16 18.86 9.86
N LEU A 6 -4.95 20.17 9.64
CA LEU A 6 -4.42 20.66 8.36
C LEU A 6 -3.02 20.07 8.08
N ARG A 7 -2.16 19.99 9.11
CA ARG A 7 -0.86 19.34 9.00
C ARG A 7 -1.00 17.86 8.61
N GLY A 8 -1.90 17.11 9.25
CA GLY A 8 -2.19 15.72 8.88
C GLY A 8 -2.64 15.57 7.43
N ILE A 9 -3.50 16.47 6.93
CA ILE A 9 -3.97 16.50 5.53
C ILE A 9 -2.80 16.75 4.56
N ILE A 10 -1.95 17.74 4.85
CA ILE A 10 -0.78 18.03 4.00
C ILE A 10 0.19 16.85 3.99
N LEU A 11 0.44 16.24 5.15
CA LEU A 11 1.33 15.08 5.28
C LEU A 11 0.79 13.87 4.53
N ILE A 12 -0.51 13.57 4.60
CA ILE A 12 -1.08 12.44 3.86
C ILE A 12 -1.04 12.70 2.36
N MET A 13 -1.36 13.92 1.89
CA MET A 13 -1.30 14.22 0.46
C MET A 13 0.13 14.11 -0.08
N ALA A 14 1.12 14.61 0.66
CA ALA A 14 2.53 14.46 0.30
C ALA A 14 2.96 12.99 0.28
N SER A 15 2.58 12.22 1.31
CA SER A 15 2.83 10.78 1.39
C SER A 15 2.28 10.04 0.16
N MET A 16 1.04 10.29 -0.21
CA MET A 16 0.36 9.61 -1.32
C MET A 16 0.95 9.99 -2.68
N THR A 17 1.35 11.25 -2.89
CA THR A 17 2.10 11.64 -4.09
C THR A 17 3.47 10.96 -4.15
N ILE A 18 4.18 10.86 -3.03
CA ILE A 18 5.46 10.14 -2.95
C ILE A 18 5.26 8.63 -3.15
N ALA A 19 4.14 8.06 -2.70
CA ALA A 19 3.79 6.66 -2.93
C ALA A 19 3.60 6.37 -4.42
N ALA A 20 2.84 7.21 -5.13
CA ALA A 20 2.69 7.14 -6.59
C ALA A 20 4.05 7.33 -7.29
N PHE A 21 4.86 8.28 -6.86
CA PHE A 21 6.19 8.45 -7.43
C PHE A 21 7.06 7.19 -7.25
N ALA A 22 7.11 6.64 -6.03
CA ALA A 22 7.85 5.42 -5.73
C ALA A 22 7.36 4.21 -6.53
N GLY A 23 6.04 4.11 -6.77
CA GLY A 23 5.45 3.08 -7.61
C GLY A 23 5.86 3.20 -9.09
N ALA A 24 5.97 4.42 -9.62
CA ALA A 24 6.49 4.63 -10.97
C ALA A 24 7.97 4.20 -11.08
N ILE A 25 8.78 4.53 -10.06
CA ILE A 25 10.19 4.07 -9.99
C ILE A 25 10.28 2.54 -9.88
N MET A 26 9.39 1.89 -9.13
CA MET A 26 9.30 0.44 -9.07
C MET A 26 9.04 -0.19 -10.44
N LYS A 27 8.13 0.39 -11.23
CA LYS A 27 7.83 -0.09 -12.59
C LYS A 27 9.05 0.04 -13.49
N LEU A 28 9.71 1.21 -13.49
CA LEU A 28 10.95 1.44 -14.26
C LEU A 28 12.09 0.48 -13.87
N LEU A 29 12.23 0.20 -12.57
CA LEU A 29 13.21 -0.77 -12.10
C LEU A 29 12.82 -2.21 -12.46
N GLY A 30 11.53 -2.53 -12.49
CA GLY A 30 11.03 -3.85 -12.88
C GLY A 30 11.43 -4.24 -14.30
N GLU A 31 11.67 -3.29 -15.19
CA GLU A 31 12.16 -3.56 -16.56
C GLU A 31 13.67 -3.91 -16.59
N GLN A 32 14.42 -3.51 -15.56
CA GLN A 32 15.88 -3.65 -15.53
C GLN A 32 16.36 -4.75 -14.58
N ILE A 33 15.65 -4.98 -13.48
CA ILE A 33 16.02 -5.95 -12.45
C ILE A 33 14.81 -6.78 -12.00
N PRO A 34 15.02 -8.03 -11.56
CA PRO A 34 13.97 -8.87 -11.01
C PRO A 34 13.13 -8.20 -9.91
N ALA A 35 11.81 -8.39 -9.96
CA ALA A 35 10.85 -7.78 -9.04
C ALA A 35 11.12 -8.04 -7.55
N TYR A 36 11.64 -9.22 -7.20
CA TYR A 36 12.01 -9.55 -5.83
C TYR A 36 13.24 -8.74 -5.35
N LEU A 37 14.17 -8.38 -6.25
CA LEU A 37 15.31 -7.51 -5.92
C LEU A 37 14.85 -6.07 -5.71
N VAL A 38 13.91 -5.56 -6.52
CA VAL A 38 13.30 -4.24 -6.30
C VAL A 38 12.69 -4.15 -4.89
N ALA A 39 11.92 -5.17 -4.51
CA ALA A 39 11.34 -5.27 -3.16
C ALA A 39 12.41 -5.40 -2.07
N TRP A 40 13.46 -6.19 -2.32
CA TRP A 40 14.55 -6.40 -1.37
C TRP A 40 15.31 -5.10 -1.09
N PHE A 41 15.73 -4.37 -2.13
CA PHE A 41 16.41 -3.08 -1.98
C PHE A 41 15.54 -2.07 -1.24
N ARG A 42 14.25 -1.98 -1.58
CA ARG A 42 13.30 -1.10 -0.89
C ARG A 42 13.30 -1.36 0.61
N PHE A 43 13.10 -2.60 1.03
CA PHE A 43 12.94 -2.93 2.44
C PHE A 43 14.27 -2.96 3.21
N LEU A 44 15.36 -3.39 2.57
CA LEU A 44 16.69 -3.31 3.17
C LEU A 44 17.06 -1.84 3.39
N GLY A 45 16.93 -1.01 2.36
CA GLY A 45 17.24 0.42 2.44
C GLY A 45 16.40 1.13 3.49
N MET A 46 15.09 0.87 3.54
CA MET A 46 14.22 1.41 4.58
C MET A 46 14.66 0.96 5.98
N SER A 47 15.05 -0.30 6.15
CA SER A 47 15.55 -0.82 7.43
C SER A 47 16.84 -0.11 7.85
N LEU A 48 17.80 0.03 6.93
CA LEU A 48 19.07 0.70 7.18
C LEU A 48 18.91 2.19 7.49
N LEU A 49 18.02 2.89 6.78
CA LEU A 49 17.79 4.32 7.01
C LEU A 49 17.07 4.61 8.33
N LEU A 50 16.11 3.77 8.74
CA LEU A 50 15.40 3.95 10.00
C LEU A 50 16.20 3.51 11.22
N LEU A 51 17.13 2.56 11.07
CA LEU A 51 17.85 1.95 12.18
C LEU A 51 18.57 2.95 13.11
N PRO A 52 19.39 3.91 12.62
CA PRO A 52 20.10 4.86 13.49
C PRO A 52 19.14 5.71 14.33
N TYR A 53 18.08 6.22 13.69
CA TYR A 53 17.08 7.03 14.37
C TYR A 53 16.34 6.25 15.45
N LEU A 54 15.94 5.00 15.15
CA LEU A 54 15.20 4.17 16.10
C LEU A 54 16.08 3.68 17.25
N LEU A 55 17.36 3.37 16.99
CA LEU A 55 18.33 3.07 18.05
C LEU A 55 18.53 4.27 18.98
N TRP A 56 18.68 5.47 18.43
CA TRP A 56 18.80 6.68 19.23
C TRP A 56 17.55 6.97 20.07
N ARG A 57 16.36 6.79 19.48
CA ARG A 57 15.08 7.14 20.13
C ARG A 57 14.58 6.10 21.13
N PHE A 58 14.74 4.81 20.84
CA PHE A 58 14.12 3.71 21.59
C PHE A 58 15.14 2.73 22.21
N GLY A 59 16.42 2.82 21.84
CA GLY A 59 17.45 1.88 22.25
C GLY A 59 17.26 0.48 21.65
N ILE A 60 18.25 -0.39 21.85
CA ILE A 60 18.23 -1.74 21.26
C ILE A 60 17.08 -2.61 21.79
N ARG A 61 16.69 -2.42 23.05
CA ARG A 61 15.55 -3.14 23.67
C ARG A 61 14.21 -2.68 23.09
N GLY A 62 14.09 -1.42 22.69
CA GLY A 62 12.89 -0.87 22.06
C GLY A 62 12.66 -1.37 20.63
N LEU A 63 13.67 -1.96 19.99
CA LEU A 63 13.55 -2.59 18.67
C LEU A 63 12.98 -4.02 18.74
N LYS A 64 12.84 -4.60 19.94
CA LYS A 64 12.32 -5.96 20.08
C LYS A 64 10.87 -6.00 19.57
N PRO A 65 10.55 -6.85 18.58
CA PRO A 65 9.24 -6.86 17.97
C PRO A 65 8.19 -7.39 18.94
N ALA A 66 7.08 -6.66 19.10
CA ALA A 66 5.89 -7.23 19.71
C ALA A 66 5.26 -8.24 18.73
N ARG A 67 4.84 -9.40 19.26
CA ARG A 67 4.18 -10.47 18.49
C ARG A 67 4.99 -10.88 17.23
N PRO A 68 6.19 -11.47 17.39
CA PRO A 68 7.11 -11.75 16.29
C PRO A 68 6.49 -12.57 15.14
N GLY A 69 5.62 -13.54 15.44
CA GLY A 69 4.93 -14.32 14.41
C GLY A 69 4.02 -13.46 13.51
N MET A 70 3.29 -12.48 14.08
CA MET A 70 2.48 -11.56 13.28
C MET A 70 3.34 -10.61 12.44
N GLN A 71 4.48 -10.19 12.96
CA GLN A 71 5.44 -9.35 12.24
C GLN A 71 6.06 -10.11 11.06
N LEU A 72 6.33 -11.40 11.22
CA LEU A 72 6.83 -12.25 10.13
C LEU A 72 5.80 -12.37 9.00
N ILE A 73 4.53 -12.68 9.32
CA ILE A 73 3.45 -12.75 8.32
C ILE A 73 3.25 -11.39 7.64
N ARG A 74 3.35 -10.29 8.40
CA ARG A 74 3.30 -8.93 7.84
C ARG A 74 4.46 -8.67 6.89
N GLY A 75 5.68 -9.05 7.26
CA GLY A 75 6.87 -8.93 6.40
C GLY A 75 6.75 -9.76 5.12
N LEU A 76 6.24 -10.99 5.20
CA LEU A 76 5.94 -11.82 4.04
C LEU A 76 4.90 -11.16 3.13
N SER A 77 3.85 -10.59 3.72
CA SER A 77 2.81 -9.87 2.97
C SER A 77 3.39 -8.62 2.28
N MET A 78 4.28 -7.88 2.95
CA MET A 78 4.98 -6.72 2.39
C MET A 78 5.86 -7.08 1.19
N ALA A 79 6.66 -8.14 1.35
CA ALA A 79 7.52 -8.68 0.30
C ALA A 79 6.67 -9.13 -0.90
N GLY A 80 5.70 -10.01 -0.67
CA GLY A 80 4.82 -10.55 -1.71
C GLY A 80 4.03 -9.47 -2.44
N ALA A 81 3.40 -8.54 -1.72
CA ALA A 81 2.65 -7.45 -2.35
C ALA A 81 3.54 -6.58 -3.24
N THR A 82 4.73 -6.19 -2.76
CA THR A 82 5.64 -5.33 -3.54
C THR A 82 6.16 -6.06 -4.78
N THR A 83 6.52 -7.33 -4.65
CA THR A 83 6.96 -8.15 -5.78
C THR A 83 5.84 -8.35 -6.81
N LEU A 84 4.62 -8.66 -6.37
CA LEU A 84 3.46 -8.77 -7.26
C LEU A 84 3.12 -7.45 -7.95
N PHE A 85 3.24 -6.32 -7.24
CA PHE A 85 3.04 -5.00 -7.82
C PHE A 85 4.02 -4.76 -8.97
N VAL A 86 5.32 -4.97 -8.72
CA VAL A 86 6.36 -4.77 -9.75
C VAL A 86 6.08 -5.67 -10.95
N LEU A 87 5.87 -6.97 -10.74
CA LEU A 87 5.55 -7.92 -11.82
C LEU A 87 4.30 -7.52 -12.61
N GLY A 88 3.21 -7.18 -11.93
CA GLY A 88 1.96 -6.81 -12.59
C GLY A 88 2.06 -5.49 -13.34
N SER A 89 2.84 -4.54 -12.82
CA SER A 89 2.99 -3.20 -13.41
C SER A 89 3.78 -3.18 -14.72
N GLN A 90 4.55 -4.25 -15.02
CA GLN A 90 5.31 -4.36 -16.26
C GLN A 90 4.40 -4.44 -17.51
N THR A 91 3.20 -5.00 -17.38
CA THR A 91 2.28 -5.23 -18.50
C THR A 91 0.97 -4.44 -18.40
N VAL A 92 0.81 -3.63 -17.35
CA VAL A 92 -0.35 -2.78 -17.13
C VAL A 92 0.09 -1.32 -17.09
N ASP A 93 -0.69 -0.43 -17.70
CA ASP A 93 -0.47 1.00 -17.61
C ASP A 93 -0.44 1.47 -16.16
N TYR A 94 0.46 2.40 -15.84
CA TYR A 94 0.77 2.71 -14.45
C TYR A 94 -0.44 3.24 -13.67
N ALA A 95 -1.24 4.10 -14.30
CA ALA A 95 -2.46 4.63 -13.72
C ALA A 95 -3.50 3.53 -13.45
N ASP A 96 -3.66 2.59 -14.39
CA ASP A 96 -4.59 1.47 -14.27
C ASP A 96 -4.12 0.48 -13.19
N ALA A 97 -2.81 0.23 -13.08
CA ALA A 97 -2.24 -0.56 -12.00
C ALA A 97 -2.56 0.06 -10.62
N ILE A 98 -2.41 1.37 -10.44
CA ILE A 98 -2.78 2.02 -9.18
C ILE A 98 -4.29 1.97 -8.96
N ALA A 99 -5.12 2.21 -9.98
CA ALA A 99 -6.57 2.12 -9.84
C ALA A 99 -7.05 0.71 -9.43
N ILE A 100 -6.48 -0.35 -10.02
CA ILE A 100 -6.75 -1.74 -9.62
C ILE A 100 -6.26 -2.00 -8.19
N LEU A 101 -5.09 -1.48 -7.83
CA LEU A 101 -4.54 -1.61 -6.47
C LEU A 101 -5.52 -1.07 -5.42
N TYR A 102 -6.22 0.03 -5.73
CA TYR A 102 -7.30 0.62 -4.92
C TYR A 102 -8.54 -0.28 -4.76
N ALA A 103 -8.50 -1.55 -5.18
CA ALA A 103 -9.39 -2.59 -4.67
C ALA A 103 -9.16 -2.89 -3.18
N TYR A 104 -7.94 -2.64 -2.65
CA TYR A 104 -7.55 -2.99 -1.27
C TYR A 104 -8.49 -2.45 -0.18
N PRO A 105 -9.07 -1.23 -0.23
CA PRO A 105 -9.98 -0.73 0.81
C PRO A 105 -11.27 -1.54 0.85
N PHE A 106 -11.79 -1.95 -0.30
CA PHE A 106 -13.00 -2.76 -0.42
C PHE A 106 -12.75 -4.19 0.06
N LEU A 107 -11.62 -4.79 -0.36
CA LEU A 107 -11.18 -6.11 0.12
C LEU A 107 -10.96 -6.12 1.63
N LEU A 108 -10.40 -5.04 2.18
CA LEU A 108 -10.23 -4.88 3.63
C LEU A 108 -11.58 -4.87 4.36
N VAL A 109 -12.63 -4.25 3.79
CA VAL A 109 -14.00 -4.30 4.36
C VAL A 109 -14.48 -5.75 4.40
N ILE A 110 -14.35 -6.48 3.30
CA ILE A 110 -14.79 -7.87 3.18
C ILE A 110 -14.06 -8.74 4.20
N ILE A 111 -12.73 -8.63 4.26
CA ILE A 111 -11.91 -9.39 5.23
C ILE A 111 -12.29 -9.04 6.67
N ALA A 112 -12.53 -7.76 6.95
CA ALA A 112 -12.90 -7.34 8.30
C ALA A 112 -14.26 -7.93 8.74
N VAL A 113 -15.24 -7.97 7.84
CA VAL A 113 -16.54 -8.58 8.15
C VAL A 113 -16.41 -10.09 8.33
N LEU A 114 -15.75 -10.78 7.41
CA LEU A 114 -15.68 -12.25 7.40
C LEU A 114 -14.75 -12.82 8.49
N PHE A 115 -13.57 -12.23 8.67
CA PHE A 115 -12.51 -12.80 9.52
C PHE A 115 -12.28 -12.04 10.83
N LEU A 116 -12.68 -10.76 10.91
CA LEU A 116 -12.52 -9.94 12.11
C LEU A 116 -13.83 -9.78 12.90
N ASN A 117 -14.93 -10.41 12.45
CA ASN A 117 -16.27 -10.30 13.05
C ASN A 117 -16.76 -8.85 13.17
N GLU A 118 -16.36 -7.97 12.26
CA GLU A 118 -16.90 -6.62 12.17
C GLU A 118 -18.28 -6.63 11.48
N ARG A 119 -19.11 -5.63 11.78
CA ARG A 119 -20.42 -5.46 11.13
C ARG A 119 -20.35 -4.30 10.16
N ALA A 120 -20.80 -4.53 8.92
CA ALA A 120 -20.97 -3.51 7.90
C ALA A 120 -22.46 -3.35 7.60
N GLY A 121 -22.96 -2.12 7.71
CA GLY A 121 -24.33 -1.78 7.31
C GLY A 121 -24.51 -1.78 5.80
N TRP A 122 -25.77 -1.77 5.35
CA TRP A 122 -26.12 -1.71 3.93
C TRP A 122 -25.42 -0.59 3.13
N PRO A 123 -25.25 0.64 3.64
CA PRO A 123 -24.53 1.68 2.90
C PRO A 123 -23.08 1.31 2.61
N VAL A 124 -22.39 0.62 3.53
CA VAL A 124 -21.02 0.16 3.31
C VAL A 124 -20.96 -0.90 2.21
N TRP A 125 -21.91 -1.83 2.19
CA TRP A 125 -21.98 -2.86 1.13
C TRP A 125 -22.27 -2.29 -0.24
N ILE A 126 -23.19 -1.31 -0.35
CA ILE A 126 -23.45 -0.60 -1.61
C ILE A 126 -22.16 0.03 -2.14
N GLY A 127 -21.44 0.77 -1.29
CA GLY A 127 -20.18 1.38 -1.68
C GLY A 127 -19.10 0.36 -2.06
N VAL A 128 -19.00 -0.76 -1.35
CA VAL A 128 -18.08 -1.85 -1.71
C VAL A 128 -18.41 -2.44 -3.08
N THR A 129 -19.69 -2.72 -3.36
CA THR A 129 -20.11 -3.29 -4.65
C THR A 129 -19.89 -2.32 -5.81
N VAL A 130 -20.22 -1.03 -5.64
CA VAL A 130 -20.01 -0.01 -6.68
C VAL A 130 -18.51 0.22 -6.91
N GLY A 131 -17.72 0.29 -5.84
CA GLY A 131 -16.26 0.45 -5.93
C GLY A 131 -15.60 -0.73 -6.63
N PHE A 132 -15.99 -1.96 -6.29
CA PHE A 132 -15.49 -3.17 -6.93
C PHE A 132 -15.91 -3.27 -8.41
N SER A 133 -17.12 -2.79 -8.76
CA SER A 133 -17.54 -2.67 -10.15
C SER A 133 -16.63 -1.69 -10.92
N GLY A 134 -16.23 -0.58 -10.29
CA GLY A 134 -15.23 0.33 -10.83
C GLY A 134 -13.88 -0.35 -11.09
N VAL A 135 -13.40 -1.19 -10.16
CA VAL A 135 -12.18 -2.00 -10.35
C VAL A 135 -12.31 -2.92 -11.56
N LEU A 136 -13.45 -3.61 -11.71
CA LEU A 136 -13.68 -4.49 -12.87
C LEU A 136 -13.71 -3.73 -14.21
N LEU A 137 -14.22 -2.49 -14.22
CA LEU A 137 -14.17 -1.62 -15.40
C LEU A 137 -12.74 -1.19 -15.78
N VAL A 138 -11.84 -1.06 -14.81
CA VAL A 138 -10.42 -0.78 -15.08
C VAL A 138 -9.71 -2.05 -15.56
N ILE A 139 -9.94 -3.20 -14.89
CA ILE A 139 -9.35 -4.48 -15.29
C ILE A 139 -9.74 -4.86 -16.72
N ARG A 140 -11.00 -4.59 -17.11
CA ARG A 140 -11.59 -4.98 -18.40
C ARG A 140 -11.30 -6.44 -18.72
N PRO A 141 -11.92 -7.38 -18.00
CA PRO A 141 -11.73 -8.79 -18.31
C PRO A 141 -12.24 -9.05 -19.72
N GLU A 142 -11.32 -9.27 -20.66
CA GLU A 142 -11.63 -9.74 -22.01
C GLU A 142 -11.84 -11.25 -21.96
N PHE A 143 -12.83 -11.75 -22.72
CA PHE A 143 -13.16 -13.17 -22.71
C PHE A 143 -12.12 -14.04 -23.45
N GLU A 144 -11.26 -13.43 -24.26
CA GLU A 144 -10.27 -14.12 -25.10
C GLU A 144 -8.87 -14.16 -24.46
N GLU A 145 -8.41 -13.05 -23.84
CA GLU A 145 -7.12 -13.00 -23.16
C GLU A 145 -7.22 -12.28 -21.80
N ILE A 146 -6.93 -13.01 -20.72
CA ILE A 146 -6.85 -12.41 -19.38
C ILE A 146 -5.49 -11.72 -19.24
N ASN A 147 -5.51 -10.41 -19.00
CA ASN A 147 -4.28 -9.68 -18.67
C ASN A 147 -3.71 -10.16 -17.32
N THR A 148 -2.69 -11.02 -17.40
CA THR A 148 -2.00 -11.57 -16.23
C THR A 148 -1.48 -10.48 -15.29
N GLY A 149 -1.04 -9.34 -15.82
CA GLY A 149 -0.57 -8.22 -15.00
C GLY A 149 -1.67 -7.65 -14.11
N ALA A 150 -2.87 -7.45 -14.66
CA ALA A 150 -4.03 -6.98 -13.91
C ALA A 150 -4.40 -7.94 -12.77
N VAL A 151 -4.30 -9.25 -13.01
CA VAL A 151 -4.51 -10.29 -11.98
C VAL A 151 -3.45 -10.18 -10.87
N LEU A 152 -2.17 -10.00 -11.22
CA LEU A 152 -1.09 -9.83 -10.24
C LEU A 152 -1.27 -8.56 -9.40
N ILE A 153 -1.69 -7.45 -9.99
CA ILE A 153 -2.01 -6.22 -9.25
C ILE A 153 -3.22 -6.42 -8.34
N PHE A 154 -4.26 -7.13 -8.78
CA PHE A 154 -5.40 -7.45 -7.93
C PHE A 154 -5.01 -8.36 -6.76
N LEU A 155 -4.17 -9.37 -6.99
CA LEU A 155 -3.60 -10.20 -5.93
C LEU A 155 -2.73 -9.37 -4.97
N CYS A 156 -1.98 -8.39 -5.48
CA CYS A 156 -1.28 -7.42 -4.64
C CYS A 156 -2.26 -6.67 -3.73
N ALA A 157 -3.37 -6.15 -4.27
CA ALA A 157 -4.40 -5.46 -3.48
C ALA A 157 -4.99 -6.36 -2.38
N LEU A 158 -5.20 -7.65 -2.67
CA LEU A 158 -5.63 -8.64 -1.68
C LEU A 158 -4.60 -8.83 -0.56
N ILE A 159 -3.33 -9.04 -0.89
CA ILE A 159 -2.27 -9.20 0.12
C ILE A 159 -2.10 -7.92 0.95
N LEU A 160 -2.17 -6.74 0.32
CA LEU A 160 -2.14 -5.45 1.01
C LEU A 160 -3.31 -5.31 2.00
N SER A 161 -4.51 -5.74 1.62
CA SER A 161 -5.67 -5.68 2.54
C SER A 161 -5.47 -6.56 3.79
N ILE A 162 -4.85 -7.74 3.64
CA ILE A 162 -4.44 -8.60 4.77
C ILE A 162 -3.36 -7.90 5.61
N GLN A 163 -2.35 -7.33 4.96
CA GLN A 163 -1.27 -6.60 5.63
C GLN A 163 -1.80 -5.40 6.44
N LEU A 164 -2.81 -4.68 5.92
CA LEU A 164 -3.46 -3.57 6.62
C LEU A 164 -4.24 -4.07 7.84
N ALA A 165 -4.96 -5.18 7.72
CA ALA A 165 -5.64 -5.82 8.85
C ALA A 165 -4.64 -6.23 9.96
N LEU A 166 -3.49 -6.80 9.60
CA LEU A 166 -2.41 -7.13 10.53
C LEU A 166 -1.82 -5.87 11.18
N SER A 167 -1.61 -4.82 10.39
CA SER A 167 -1.06 -3.55 10.86
C SER A 167 -1.97 -2.89 11.89
N ARG A 168 -3.30 -2.95 11.70
CA ARG A 168 -4.28 -2.46 12.68
C ARG A 168 -4.19 -3.20 14.02
N ARG A 169 -3.96 -4.52 14.02
CA ARG A 169 -3.79 -5.31 15.25
C ARG A 169 -2.45 -5.06 15.96
N LEU A 170 -1.39 -4.77 15.20
CA LEU A 170 -0.05 -4.47 15.72
C LEU A 170 0.08 -3.04 16.25
N GLY A 171 -0.60 -2.07 15.63
CA GLY A 171 -0.59 -0.67 16.06
C GLY A 171 -1.11 -0.46 17.48
N ALA A 172 -1.93 -1.38 18.01
CA ALA A 172 -2.40 -1.35 19.39
C ALA A 172 -1.33 -1.70 20.45
N VAL A 173 -0.20 -2.30 20.03
CA VAL A 173 0.82 -2.84 20.95
C VAL A 173 2.24 -2.40 20.62
N SER A 174 2.44 -1.61 19.57
CA SER A 174 3.77 -1.16 19.14
C SER A 174 3.71 0.21 18.46
N PRO A 175 4.74 1.07 18.66
CA PRO A 175 4.84 2.32 17.93
C PRO A 175 4.78 2.07 16.41
N PRO A 176 4.08 2.91 15.63
CA PRO A 176 3.93 2.69 14.18
C PRO A 176 5.26 2.64 13.42
N LEU A 177 6.24 3.50 13.76
CA LEU A 177 7.57 3.46 13.14
C LEU A 177 8.35 2.18 13.47
N ILE A 178 8.24 1.66 14.70
CA ILE A 178 8.85 0.38 15.08
C ILE A 178 8.18 -0.76 14.30
N THR A 179 6.85 -0.75 14.18
CA THR A 179 6.10 -1.73 13.39
C THR A 179 6.51 -1.69 11.91
N ALA A 180 6.70 -0.50 11.35
CA ALA A 180 7.16 -0.31 9.98
C ALA A 180 8.58 -0.85 9.78
N PHE A 181 9.51 -0.51 10.67
CA PHE A 181 10.89 -0.98 10.66
C PHE A 181 10.98 -2.50 10.79
N VAL A 182 10.35 -3.09 11.80
CA VAL A 182 10.35 -4.55 12.01
C VAL A 182 9.78 -5.26 10.79
N GLY A 183 8.70 -4.77 10.20
CA GLY A 183 8.16 -5.37 8.97
C GLY A 183 9.09 -5.26 7.77
N ALA A 184 9.82 -4.15 7.63
CA ALA A 184 10.84 -4.01 6.59
C ALA A 184 12.01 -4.99 6.81
N VAL A 185 12.44 -5.19 8.06
CA VAL A 185 13.46 -6.20 8.41
C VAL A 185 12.94 -7.60 8.09
N CYS A 186 11.71 -7.93 8.48
CA CYS A 186 11.10 -9.23 8.16
C CYS A 186 10.95 -9.44 6.65
N ALA A 187 10.50 -8.44 5.90
CA ALA A 187 10.37 -8.51 4.44
C ALA A 187 11.75 -8.72 3.78
N THR A 188 12.78 -8.01 4.24
CA THR A 188 14.16 -8.21 3.80
C THR A 188 14.63 -9.63 4.08
N ALA A 189 14.42 -10.12 5.31
CA ALA A 189 14.82 -11.47 5.72
C ALA A 189 14.09 -12.57 4.93
N VAL A 190 12.82 -12.36 4.56
CA VAL A 190 12.04 -13.27 3.70
C VAL A 190 12.57 -13.29 2.27
N LEU A 191 13.05 -12.15 1.76
CA LEU A 191 13.55 -12.03 0.39
C LEU A 191 15.02 -12.46 0.24
N THR A 192 15.84 -12.36 1.29
CA THR A 192 17.27 -12.71 1.26
C THR A 192 17.58 -14.16 0.78
N PRO A 193 16.81 -15.20 1.14
CA PRO A 193 17.01 -16.56 0.61
C PRO A 193 16.85 -16.68 -0.90
N PHE A 194 16.20 -15.71 -1.55
CA PHE A 194 16.05 -15.65 -3.00
C PHE A 194 17.18 -14.88 -3.68
N LEU A 195 18.28 -14.52 -2.99
CA LEU A 195 19.46 -13.90 -3.62
C LEU A 195 20.45 -14.93 -4.18
N PRO A 196 20.81 -16.00 -3.44
CA PRO A 196 21.76 -16.98 -3.96
C PRO A 196 21.19 -17.70 -5.19
N GLY A 197 21.95 -17.73 -6.29
CA GLY A 197 21.58 -18.44 -7.53
C GLY A 197 20.73 -17.65 -8.53
N SER A 198 20.18 -16.51 -8.13
CA SER A 198 19.36 -15.62 -8.98
C SER A 198 19.87 -14.18 -9.00
N TRP A 199 20.91 -13.86 -8.23
CA TRP A 199 21.58 -12.56 -8.27
C TRP A 199 22.11 -12.27 -9.69
N GLN A 200 21.68 -11.14 -10.23
CA GLN A 200 22.15 -10.62 -11.51
C GLN A 200 22.99 -9.36 -11.26
N THR A 201 24.03 -9.16 -12.06
CA THR A 201 24.81 -7.92 -12.00
C THR A 201 23.91 -6.74 -12.33
N ILE A 202 23.76 -5.83 -11.38
CA ILE A 202 22.90 -4.65 -11.51
C ILE A 202 23.66 -3.62 -12.34
N SER A 203 23.05 -3.18 -13.44
CA SER A 203 23.58 -2.11 -14.28
C SER A 203 23.82 -0.84 -13.46
N GLU A 204 24.90 -0.12 -13.74
CA GLU A 204 25.19 1.18 -13.12
C GLU A 204 24.03 2.19 -13.30
N SER A 205 23.29 2.08 -14.40
CA SER A 205 22.10 2.89 -14.69
C SER A 205 20.94 2.71 -13.70
N ALA A 206 20.85 1.55 -13.03
CA ALA A 206 19.73 1.23 -12.14
C ALA A 206 19.93 1.80 -10.73
N TRP A 207 21.17 2.04 -10.30
CA TRP A 207 21.47 2.49 -8.93
C TRP A 207 20.85 3.83 -8.52
N PRO A 208 20.81 4.87 -9.38
CA PRO A 208 20.11 6.12 -9.05
C PRO A 208 18.62 5.87 -8.71
N TYR A 209 17.94 5.02 -9.50
CA TYR A 209 16.54 4.66 -9.26
C TYR A 209 16.37 3.84 -7.98
N ILE A 210 17.31 2.93 -7.67
CA ILE A 210 17.31 2.18 -6.40
C ILE A 210 17.41 3.14 -5.20
N TRP A 211 18.31 4.13 -5.25
CA TRP A 211 18.44 5.11 -4.18
C TRP A 211 17.18 5.97 -4.04
N ILE A 212 16.62 6.44 -5.16
CA ILE A 212 15.35 7.18 -5.17
C ILE A 212 14.23 6.34 -4.57
N LEU A 213 14.14 5.04 -4.91
CA LEU A 213 13.14 4.13 -4.37
C LEU A 213 13.27 3.97 -2.85
N ILE A 214 14.50 3.82 -2.35
CA ILE A 214 14.79 3.68 -0.92
C ILE A 214 14.39 4.95 -0.16
N LEU A 215 14.81 6.12 -0.66
CA LEU A 215 14.52 7.42 -0.02
C LEU A 215 13.03 7.74 -0.05
N SER A 216 12.39 7.64 -1.22
CA SER A 216 10.95 7.89 -1.37
C SER A 216 10.11 6.91 -0.58
N GLY A 217 10.45 5.62 -0.58
CA GLY A 217 9.76 4.59 0.20
C GLY A 217 9.83 4.85 1.71
N THR A 218 11.00 5.25 2.21
CA THR A 218 11.21 5.57 3.62
C THR A 218 10.48 6.86 4.01
N ALA A 219 10.62 7.92 3.20
CA ALA A 219 9.94 9.19 3.41
C ALA A 219 8.42 9.01 3.42
N ASN A 220 7.88 8.26 2.46
CA ASN A 220 6.45 7.91 2.42
C ASN A 220 5.99 7.28 3.74
N GLN A 221 6.70 6.26 4.22
CA GLN A 221 6.32 5.58 5.47
C GLN A 221 6.40 6.49 6.69
N VAL A 222 7.39 7.37 6.77
CA VAL A 222 7.52 8.34 7.88
C VAL A 222 6.38 9.36 7.83
N LEU A 223 6.11 9.95 6.66
CA LEU A 223 5.02 10.91 6.48
C LEU A 223 3.66 10.30 6.80
N LEU A 224 3.43 9.06 6.36
CA LEU A 224 2.20 8.31 6.64
C LEU A 224 1.99 8.13 8.15
N VAL A 225 3.04 7.76 8.90
CA VAL A 225 2.96 7.63 10.35
C VAL A 225 2.61 8.96 11.02
N TYR A 226 3.27 10.05 10.65
CA TYR A 226 2.98 11.36 11.24
C TYR A 226 1.61 11.91 10.82
N ALA A 227 1.14 11.63 9.60
CA ALA A 227 -0.19 12.03 9.16
C ALA A 227 -1.27 11.42 10.06
N PHE A 228 -1.22 10.12 10.32
CA PHE A 228 -2.16 9.43 11.21
C PHE A 228 -1.94 9.73 12.70
N ALA A 229 -0.80 10.28 13.08
CA ALA A 229 -0.58 10.79 14.44
C ALA A 229 -1.24 12.16 14.64
N ASP A 230 -1.29 12.98 13.59
CA ASP A 230 -1.81 14.35 13.64
C ASP A 230 -3.32 14.45 13.32
N SER A 231 -3.92 13.44 12.68
CA SER A 231 -5.35 13.40 12.34
C SER A 231 -5.93 11.99 12.24
N ASP A 232 -7.24 11.89 12.46
CA ASP A 232 -7.97 10.62 12.40
C ASP A 232 -8.03 10.04 10.99
N ALA A 233 -7.95 8.72 10.88
CA ALA A 233 -7.97 8.01 9.61
C ALA A 233 -9.21 8.32 8.75
N SER A 234 -10.36 8.58 9.37
CA SER A 234 -11.59 8.92 8.65
C SER A 234 -11.54 10.31 8.00
N THR A 235 -10.84 11.26 8.62
CA THR A 235 -10.61 12.61 8.09
C THR A 235 -9.63 12.58 6.92
N LEU A 236 -8.61 11.73 7.02
CA LEU A 236 -7.57 11.61 5.99
C LEU A 236 -7.98 10.76 4.78
N ALA A 237 -8.93 9.83 4.95
CA ALA A 237 -9.33 8.86 3.92
C ALA A 237 -9.68 9.48 2.55
N PRO A 238 -10.41 10.61 2.43
CA PRO A 238 -10.69 11.20 1.12
C PRO A 238 -9.43 11.73 0.42
N PHE A 239 -8.43 12.16 1.19
CA PHE A 239 -7.20 12.74 0.66
C PHE A 239 -6.23 11.67 0.17
N THR A 240 -6.43 10.39 0.51
CA THR A 240 -5.55 9.32 0.01
C THR A 240 -5.69 9.13 -1.50
N TYR A 241 -6.88 9.39 -2.05
CA TYR A 241 -7.17 9.26 -3.49
C TYR A 241 -6.36 10.20 -4.39
N ILE A 242 -5.64 11.18 -3.83
CA ILE A 242 -4.67 11.98 -4.59
C ILE A 242 -3.57 11.09 -5.20
N GLU A 243 -3.30 9.91 -4.63
CA GLU A 243 -2.38 8.94 -5.20
C GLU A 243 -2.80 8.53 -6.62
N ILE A 244 -4.10 8.36 -6.89
CA ILE A 244 -4.60 8.00 -8.23
C ILE A 244 -4.33 9.14 -9.20
N VAL A 245 -4.57 10.39 -8.78
CA VAL A 245 -4.30 11.58 -9.61
C VAL A 245 -2.80 11.70 -9.90
N ALA A 246 -1.96 11.51 -8.88
CA ALA A 246 -0.51 11.48 -9.03
C ALA A 246 -0.06 10.32 -9.94
N ALA A 247 -0.73 9.16 -9.87
CA ALA A 247 -0.44 8.02 -10.72
C ALA A 247 -0.75 8.29 -12.20
N VAL A 248 -1.83 9.00 -12.50
CA VAL A 248 -2.10 9.47 -13.88
C VAL A 248 -0.99 10.43 -14.35
N ALA A 249 -0.61 11.39 -13.51
CA ALA A 249 0.45 12.35 -13.85
C ALA A 249 1.80 11.64 -14.10
N PHE A 250 2.23 10.74 -13.21
CA PHE A 250 3.47 9.99 -13.39
C PHE A 250 3.37 8.93 -14.50
N GLY A 251 2.18 8.37 -14.74
CA GLY A 251 1.89 7.53 -15.90
C GLY A 251 2.21 8.23 -17.20
N TYR A 252 1.72 9.46 -17.34
CA TYR A 252 2.01 10.30 -18.49
C TYR A 252 3.48 10.72 -18.56
N LEU A 253 4.05 11.20 -17.46
CA LEU A 253 5.42 11.73 -17.44
C LEU A 253 6.50 10.68 -17.71
N PHE A 254 6.36 9.48 -17.15
CA PHE A 254 7.39 8.43 -17.25
C PHE A 254 7.12 7.43 -18.37
N PHE A 255 5.86 7.21 -18.72
CA PHE A 255 5.48 6.13 -19.65
C PHE A 255 4.68 6.63 -20.85
N SER A 256 4.39 7.93 -20.95
CA SER A 256 3.56 8.50 -22.04
C SER A 256 2.19 7.82 -22.21
N THR A 257 1.64 7.29 -21.12
CA THR A 257 0.35 6.57 -21.09
C THR A 257 -0.70 7.39 -20.35
N LEU A 258 -1.94 7.31 -20.83
CA LEU A 258 -3.11 7.91 -20.18
C LEU A 258 -4.19 6.84 -20.02
N PRO A 259 -5.00 6.90 -18.95
CA PRO A 259 -6.13 6.00 -18.81
C PRO A 259 -7.09 6.16 -19.99
N SER A 260 -7.56 5.04 -20.51
CA SER A 260 -8.60 5.05 -21.53
C SER A 260 -9.98 5.34 -20.92
N PHE A 261 -10.99 5.57 -21.76
CA PHE A 261 -12.30 6.06 -21.32
C PHE A 261 -12.96 5.22 -20.20
N LEU A 262 -12.97 3.89 -20.31
CA LEU A 262 -13.55 3.05 -19.26
C LEU A 262 -12.71 3.07 -17.97
N SER A 263 -11.39 3.28 -18.07
CA SER A 263 -10.51 3.38 -16.91
C SER A 263 -10.78 4.67 -16.14
N TRP A 264 -11.05 5.77 -16.85
CA TRP A 264 -11.54 7.00 -16.22
C TRP A 264 -12.87 6.82 -15.50
N LEU A 265 -13.83 6.11 -16.14
CA LEU A 265 -15.11 5.80 -15.51
C LEU A 265 -14.92 4.93 -14.25
N GLY A 266 -14.08 3.91 -14.34
CA GLY A 266 -13.74 3.02 -13.23
C GLY A 266 -13.05 3.76 -12.07
N ILE A 267 -12.05 4.60 -12.37
CA ILE A 267 -11.36 5.47 -11.41
C ILE A 267 -12.37 6.38 -10.69
N GLY A 268 -13.29 6.99 -11.43
CA GLY A 268 -14.36 7.82 -10.87
C GLY A 268 -15.24 7.05 -9.89
N LEU A 269 -15.68 5.84 -10.26
CA LEU A 269 -16.47 4.98 -9.40
C LEU A 269 -15.71 4.54 -8.14
N ILE A 270 -14.42 4.18 -8.27
CA ILE A 270 -13.56 3.77 -7.15
C ILE A 270 -13.43 4.92 -6.15
N ALA A 271 -13.07 6.12 -6.62
CA ALA A 271 -12.88 7.28 -5.76
C ALA A 271 -14.19 7.70 -5.08
N ALA A 272 -15.29 7.80 -5.83
CA ALA A 272 -16.60 8.16 -5.29
C ALA A 272 -17.10 7.15 -4.24
N SER A 273 -16.98 5.86 -4.55
CA SER A 273 -17.38 4.77 -3.65
C SER A 273 -16.53 4.73 -2.39
N GLY A 274 -15.22 4.94 -2.54
CA GLY A 274 -14.29 5.02 -1.44
C GLY A 274 -14.62 6.12 -0.43
N ILE A 275 -14.90 7.32 -0.94
CA ILE A 275 -15.35 8.47 -0.13
C ILE A 275 -16.70 8.17 0.53
N PHE A 276 -17.64 7.58 -0.22
CA PHE A 276 -18.95 7.20 0.30
C PHE A 276 -18.84 6.17 1.43
N VAL A 277 -18.04 5.12 1.27
CA VAL A 277 -17.79 4.10 2.31
C VAL A 277 -17.13 4.72 3.54
N ALA A 278 -16.15 5.61 3.35
CA ALA A 278 -15.49 6.28 4.48
C ALA A 278 -16.49 7.08 5.33
N ARG A 279 -17.41 7.81 4.68
CA ARG A 279 -18.50 8.54 5.36
C ARG A 279 -19.52 7.59 6.00
N ALA A 280 -19.94 6.56 5.28
CA ALA A 280 -20.89 5.57 5.78
C ALA A 280 -20.37 4.84 7.04
N ARG A 281 -19.08 4.53 7.10
CA ARG A 281 -18.44 3.87 8.25
C ARG A 281 -18.48 4.70 9.52
N GLN A 282 -18.38 6.02 9.43
CA GLN A 282 -18.54 6.91 10.60
C GLN A 282 -19.92 6.75 11.25
N ILE A 283 -20.93 6.33 10.47
CA ILE A 283 -22.32 6.23 10.90
C ILE A 283 -22.68 4.81 11.35
N THR A 284 -21.97 3.76 10.89
CA THR A 284 -22.48 2.37 10.95
C THR A 284 -21.57 1.30 11.58
N ILE A 285 -20.36 1.64 12.07
CA ILE A 285 -19.55 0.66 12.83
C ILE A 285 -19.98 0.69 14.30
N PHE A 286 -20.83 -0.27 14.69
CA PHE A 286 -21.14 -0.53 16.08
C PHE A 286 -19.98 -1.30 16.74
N PRO A 287 -19.32 -0.77 17.79
CA PRO A 287 -18.44 -1.59 18.61
C PRO A 287 -19.27 -2.74 19.21
N ARG A 288 -18.71 -3.96 19.20
CA ARG A 288 -19.34 -5.11 19.86
C ARG A 288 -19.55 -4.76 21.33
N ARG A 289 -20.76 -4.99 21.88
CA ARG A 289 -20.93 -5.16 23.32
C ARG A 289 -19.89 -6.17 23.78
N ALA A 290 -19.06 -5.80 24.76
CA ALA A 290 -18.11 -6.71 25.38
C ALA A 290 -18.86 -7.99 25.77
N SER A 291 -18.57 -9.11 25.11
CA SER A 291 -19.04 -10.40 25.59
C SER A 291 -18.19 -10.72 26.81
N LYS A 292 -18.77 -10.55 28.00
CA LYS A 292 -18.31 -11.23 29.20
C LYS A 292 -18.43 -12.73 28.94
N LEU A 293 -17.32 -13.40 28.66
CA LEU A 293 -17.09 -14.82 28.94
C LEU A 293 -15.59 -14.98 29.21
#